data_AF-A0A359M4S9-F1
#
_entry.id   AF-A0A359M4S9-F1
#
_cell.length_a   1.000
_cell.length_b   1.000
_cell.length_c   1.000
_cell.angle_alpha   90.00
_cell.angle_beta   90.00
_cell.angle_gamma   90.00
#
_symmetry.space_group_name_H-M   'P 1'
#
loop_
_entity.id
_entity.type
_entity.pdbx_description
1 polymer ?
#
loop_
_entity_poly.entity_id
_entity_poly.type
_entity_poly.pdbx_seq_one_letter_code
_entity_poly.pdbx_strand_id
1 'polypeptide(L)'
;MALDLEQERQQAHALLDLLPPAKLGAVRSLLAVMIDDDETEEELTEEDRRALRASDEYFRNGGQGIPFEQVVADLGITMEQIRGARPKE
;
A
#
# COMPACT_ATOMS: atom_id res chain seq x y z
N MET A 1 -25.65 19.71 -2.13
CA MET A 1 -24.51 18.81 -2.45
C MET A 1 -24.91 17.33 -2.42
N ALA A 2 -25.78 16.85 -1.52
CA ALA A 2 -26.24 15.44 -1.54
C ALA A 2 -27.04 15.02 -2.80
N LEU A 3 -27.77 15.96 -3.42
CA LEU A 3 -28.50 15.72 -4.67
C LEU A 3 -27.58 15.41 -5.87
N ASP A 4 -26.33 15.90 -5.83
CA ASP A 4 -25.37 15.76 -6.92
C ASP A 4 -24.86 14.32 -7.00
N LEU A 5 -24.51 13.74 -5.85
CA LEU A 5 -24.02 12.37 -5.73
C LEU A 5 -25.07 11.31 -6.12
N GLU A 6 -26.34 11.50 -5.75
CA GLU A 6 -27.40 10.58 -6.17
C GLU A 6 -27.61 10.60 -7.69
N GLN A 7 -27.48 11.78 -8.29
CA GLN A 7 -27.65 11.99 -9.73
C GLN A 7 -26.45 11.44 -10.52
N GLU A 8 -25.23 11.65 -10.03
CA GLU A 8 -24.01 11.03 -10.57
C GLU A 8 -24.08 9.50 -10.49
N ARG A 9 -24.56 8.94 -9.37
CA ARG A 9 -24.73 7.49 -9.21
C ARG A 9 -25.74 6.93 -10.23
N GLN A 10 -26.88 7.60 -10.42
CA GLN A 10 -27.86 7.19 -11.42
C GLN A 10 -27.28 7.25 -12.84
N GLN A 11 -26.51 8.29 -13.15
CA GLN A 11 -25.84 8.42 -14.44
C GLN A 11 -24.80 7.32 -14.66
N ALA A 12 -24.02 6.95 -13.64
CA ALA A 12 -23.08 5.85 -13.71
C ALA A 12 -23.79 4.51 -13.98
N HIS A 13 -24.92 4.23 -13.32
CA HIS A 13 -25.71 3.03 -13.60
C HIS A 13 -26.23 2.99 -15.04
N ALA A 14 -26.73 4.11 -15.56
CA ALA A 14 -27.18 4.20 -16.95
C ALA A 14 -26.05 3.95 -17.95
N LEU A 15 -24.83 4.40 -17.66
CA LEU A 15 -23.66 4.13 -18.51
C LEU A 15 -23.28 2.65 -18.51
N LEU A 16 -23.42 1.96 -17.37
CA LEU A 16 -23.16 0.51 -17.27
C LEU A 16 -24.12 -0.30 -18.13
N ASP A 17 -25.40 0.09 -18.18
CA ASP A 17 -26.43 -0.58 -18.99
C ASP A 17 -26.19 -0.44 -20.50
N LEU A 18 -25.44 0.58 -20.93
CA LEU A 18 -25.10 0.84 -22.32
C LEU A 18 -23.82 0.09 -22.78
N LEU A 19 -23.11 -0.58 -21.87
CA LEU A 19 -21.85 -1.25 -22.22
C LEU A 19 -22.08 -2.55 -23.01
N PRO A 20 -21.32 -2.79 -24.08
CA PRO A 20 -21.26 -4.10 -24.72
C PRO A 20 -20.79 -5.18 -23.73
N PRO A 21 -21.26 -6.44 -23.83
CA PRO A 21 -20.90 -7.51 -22.90
C PRO A 21 -19.38 -7.70 -22.70
N ALA A 22 -18.60 -7.53 -23.77
CA ALA A 22 -17.14 -7.62 -23.72
C ALA A 22 -16.47 -6.55 -22.85
N LYS A 23 -17.07 -5.35 -22.72
CA LYS A 23 -16.55 -4.24 -21.91
C LYS A 23 -17.13 -4.24 -20.49
N LEU A 24 -18.37 -4.72 -20.32
CA LEU A 24 -19.02 -4.81 -19.02
C LEU A 24 -18.20 -5.66 -18.04
N GLY A 25 -17.63 -6.78 -18.50
CA GLY A 25 -16.76 -7.61 -17.67
C GLY A 25 -15.53 -6.87 -17.13
N ALA A 26 -14.87 -6.08 -17.97
CA ALA A 26 -13.70 -5.29 -17.58
C ALA A 26 -14.06 -4.17 -16.59
N VAL A 27 -15.16 -3.45 -16.84
CA VAL A 27 -15.63 -2.37 -15.95
C VAL A 27 -16.08 -2.91 -14.61
N ARG A 28 -16.78 -4.05 -14.58
CA ARG A 28 -17.14 -4.73 -13.32
C ARG A 28 -15.89 -5.10 -12.52
N SER A 29 -14.87 -5.65 -13.16
CA SER A 29 -13.61 -5.99 -12.48
C SER A 29 -12.88 -4.75 -11.95
N LEU A 30 -12.87 -3.66 -12.70
CA LEU A 30 -12.31 -2.38 -12.23
C LEU A 30 -13.08 -1.83 -11.02
N LEU A 31 -14.42 -1.82 -11.09
CA LEU A 31 -15.26 -1.37 -9.98
C LEU A 31 -15.06 -2.26 -8.74
N ALA A 32 -14.88 -3.57 -8.91
CA ALA A 32 -14.58 -4.46 -7.79
C ALA A 32 -13.29 -4.03 -7.07
N VAL A 33 -12.21 -3.76 -7.82
CA VAL A 33 -10.94 -3.28 -7.25
C VAL A 33 -11.09 -1.90 -6.59
N MET A 34 -11.88 -0.99 -7.15
CA MET A 34 -12.10 0.33 -6.55
C MET A 34 -13.00 0.31 -5.30
N ILE A 35 -13.80 -0.76 -5.13
CA ILE A 35 -14.65 -0.96 -3.94
C ILE A 35 -13.88 -1.72 -2.86
N ASP A 36 -12.97 -2.59 -3.27
CA ASP A 36 -11.94 -3.21 -2.43
C ASP A 36 -10.90 -2.14 -2.07
N ASP A 37 -11.34 -1.13 -1.31
CA ASP A 37 -10.51 -0.10 -0.67
C ASP A 37 -9.68 -0.78 0.43
N ASP A 38 -8.79 -1.70 0.03
CA ASP A 38 -7.70 -2.25 0.85
C ASP A 38 -6.65 -1.13 1.13
N GLU A 39 -7.11 0.03 1.60
CA GLU A 39 -6.38 0.88 2.54
C GLU A 39 -6.56 0.36 3.98
N THR A 40 -7.30 -0.74 4.20
CA THR A 40 -7.14 -1.49 5.44
C THR A 40 -5.70 -1.96 5.50
N GLU A 41 -4.92 -1.40 6.44
CA GLU A 41 -3.70 -2.02 6.93
C GLU A 41 -3.98 -3.52 7.03
N GLU A 42 -3.38 -4.33 6.15
CA GLU A 42 -3.57 -5.78 6.19
C GLU A 42 -3.32 -6.21 7.63
N GLU A 43 -4.37 -6.66 8.32
CA GLU A 43 -4.23 -7.07 9.71
C GLU A 43 -3.18 -8.17 9.73
N LEU A 44 -2.06 -7.91 10.42
CA LEU A 44 -0.98 -8.89 10.54
C LEU A 44 -1.57 -10.25 10.87
N THR A 45 -1.31 -11.24 10.03
CA THR A 45 -1.75 -12.60 10.32
C THR A 45 -1.01 -13.11 11.56
N GLU A 46 -1.47 -14.22 12.16
CA GLU A 46 -0.70 -14.82 13.27
C GLU A 46 0.67 -15.34 12.80
N GLU A 47 0.83 -15.61 11.50
CA GLU A 47 2.14 -15.90 10.92
C GLU A 47 3.05 -14.68 10.92
N ASP A 48 2.55 -13.52 10.47
CA ASP A 48 3.32 -12.27 10.47
C ASP A 48 3.73 -11.86 11.88
N ARG A 49 2.81 -11.96 12.84
CA ARG A 49 3.10 -11.69 14.26
C ARG A 49 4.18 -12.63 14.81
N ARG A 50 4.19 -13.91 14.42
CA ARG A 50 5.25 -14.86 14.80
C ARG A 50 6.58 -14.50 14.16
N ALA A 51 6.59 -14.14 12.87
CA ALA A 51 7.80 -13.73 12.17
C ALA A 51 8.43 -12.47 12.79
N LEU A 52 7.61 -11.48 13.16
CA LEU A 52 8.04 -10.28 13.88
C LEU A 52 8.68 -10.62 15.23
N ARG A 53 8.04 -11.49 16.04
CA ARG A 53 8.61 -11.93 17.33
C ARG A 53 9.94 -12.66 17.15
N ALA A 54 10.03 -13.55 16.16
CA ALA A 54 11.26 -14.28 15.87
C ALA A 54 12.39 -13.34 15.41
N SER A 55 12.07 -12.32 14.61
CA SER A 55 13.02 -11.29 14.18
C SER A 55 13.54 -10.47 15.37
N ASP A 56 12.64 -10.01 16.25
CA ASP A 56 13.00 -9.25 17.46
C ASP A 56 13.91 -10.08 18.40
N GLU A 57 13.59 -11.36 18.61
CA GLU A 57 14.44 -12.29 19.36
C GLU A 57 15.80 -12.54 18.70
N TYR A 58 15.84 -12.68 17.37
CA TYR A 58 17.08 -12.86 16.63
C TYR A 58 18.06 -11.70 16.87
N PHE A 59 17.59 -10.45 16.76
CA PHE A 59 18.45 -9.28 16.97
C PHE A 59 18.81 -9.07 18.45
N ARG A 60 17.92 -9.38 19.39
CA ARG A 60 18.27 -9.37 20.83
C ARG A 60 19.38 -10.35 21.18
N ASN A 61 19.45 -11.47 20.47
CA ASN A 61 20.47 -12.50 20.68
C ASN A 61 21.76 -12.27 19.87
N GLY A 62 22.00 -11.04 19.39
CA GLY A 62 23.21 -10.69 18.64
C GLY A 62 23.18 -11.12 17.18
N GLY A 63 21.98 -11.30 16.62
CA GLY A 63 21.78 -11.54 15.19
C GLY A 63 22.48 -10.48 14.32
N GLN A 64 23.00 -10.93 13.17
CA GLN A 64 23.75 -10.07 12.27
C GLN A 64 22.81 -9.36 11.30
N GLY A 65 22.64 -8.05 11.48
CA GLY A 65 21.97 -7.19 10.52
C GLY A 65 22.92 -6.71 9.42
N ILE A 66 22.34 -6.04 8.42
CA ILE A 66 23.11 -5.25 7.45
C ILE A 66 23.47 -3.92 8.12
N PRO A 67 24.76 -3.52 8.18
CA PRO A 67 25.13 -2.21 8.69
C PRO A 67 24.44 -1.09 7.91
N PHE A 68 24.01 -0.04 8.61
CA PHE A 68 23.28 1.07 7.98
C PHE A 68 24.11 1.73 6.86
N GLU A 69 25.41 1.87 7.06
CA GLU A 69 26.35 2.43 6.10
C GLU A 69 26.43 1.60 4.81
N GLN A 70 26.30 0.27 4.93
CA GLN A 70 26.28 -0.63 3.78
C GLN A 70 25.00 -0.43 2.96
N VAL A 71 23.83 -0.33 3.62
CA VAL A 71 22.55 -0.06 2.95
C VAL A 71 22.60 1.26 2.18
N VAL A 72 23.16 2.30 2.80
CA VAL A 72 23.33 3.62 2.18
C VAL A 72 24.22 3.53 0.94
N ALA A 73 25.36 2.84 1.03
CA ALA A 73 26.24 2.63 -0.11
C ALA A 73 25.55 1.85 -1.26
N ASP A 74 24.80 0.80 -0.93
CA ASP A 74 24.10 -0.06 -1.91
C ASP A 74 22.99 0.71 -2.66
N LEU A 75 22.37 1.69 -2.01
CA LEU A 75 21.37 2.57 -2.60
C LEU A 75 21.97 3.73 -3.43
N GLY A 76 23.30 3.80 -3.56
CA GLY A 76 23.99 4.84 -4.33
C GLY A 76 23.94 6.23 -3.70
N ILE A 77 23.69 6.29 -2.39
CA ILE A 77 23.60 7.52 -1.60
C ILE A 77 24.77 7.61 -0.63
N THR A 78 25.06 8.82 -0.15
CA THR A 78 26.14 9.07 0.82
C THR A 78 25.59 9.35 2.21
N MET A 79 26.39 9.06 3.24
CA MET A 79 26.03 9.38 4.63
C MET A 79 25.82 10.89 4.86
N GLU A 80 26.51 11.74 4.09
CA GLU A 80 26.33 13.20 4.15
C GLU A 80 24.96 13.63 3.62
N GLN A 81 24.47 13.01 2.54
CA GLN A 81 23.12 13.26 2.02
C GLN A 81 22.04 12.85 3.04
N ILE A 82 22.22 11.71 3.73
CA ILE A 82 21.30 11.26 4.79
C ILE A 82 21.31 12.24 5.97
N ARG A 83 22.49 12.68 6.43
CA ARG A 83 22.63 13.61 7.56
C ARG A 83 22.05 14.99 7.24
N GLY A 84 22.19 15.47 6.00
CA GLY A 84 21.64 16.73 5.52
C GLY A 84 20.13 16.72 5.27
N ALA A 85 19.51 15.54 5.13
CA ALA A 85 18.06 15.39 4.94
C ALA A 85 17.25 15.43 6.24
N ARG A 86 17.89 15.35 7.41
CA ARG A 86 17.18 15.48 8.69
C ARG A 86 16.67 16.91 8.85
N PRO A 87 15.36 17.13 9.09
CA PRO A 87 14.88 18.46 9.46
C PRO A 87 15.58 18.93 10.73
N LYS A 88 15.98 20.21 10.76
CA LYS A 88 16.47 20.83 12.00
C LYS A 88 15.28 20.95 12.94
N GLU A 89 15.29 20.18 14.02
CA GLU A 89 14.38 20.36 15.16
C GLU A 89 14.56 21.73 15.82
#